data_AF-A0A1X1T8J1-F1
#
_entry.id   AF-A0A1X1T8J1-F1
#
_cell.length_a   1.000
_cell.length_b   1.000
_cell.length_c   1.000
_cell.angle_alpha   90.00
_cell.angle_beta   90.00
_cell.angle_gamma   90.00
#
_symmetry.space_group_name_H-M   'P 1'
#
loop_
_entity.id
_entity.type
_entity.pdbx_description
1 polymer ?
#
loop_
_entity_poly.entity_id
_entity_poly.type
_entity_poly.pdbx_seq_one_letter_code
_entity_poly.pdbx_strand_id
1 'polypeptide(L)'
;MIRDREPLCTFSDSVFTTALNVIAKSSAAQQIDDHYQHSVHPGGRRSGIRYTSTAVLVALLVRFLAGLPYSLRGAMDTIGAFTPQQLSAVGMAHQNCAVIHSNAAREYKRFHRFWALRMQPLDPDWDLPSRRMTNAEFKALLRKRSEKDRHRCAAADERLTRLINDLLYGSVEHQRPDDCDGDAVVDETIINTAGPGGTLGVKDERYRGASSIAKYWVREKDRTLHNTESTAGPAGPREIKASGFGVGATFVTRVARRDALHAEPPVFIGMDVHAPTGASIQGLATALAHARRTGLDARREGRTRWPLLTADMGYNNKTGFGELMLTTRYSPVVRYPSPWSVSFPSANPPGASVGPPPGPIHYAGAFYCPAVADRIHGTAPRRPKSCSSTTTSAPTTAACAPSTPS
;
A
#
# COMPACT_ATOMS: atom_id res chain seq x y z
N MET A 1 38.50 10.67 14.31
CA MET A 1 38.29 11.38 13.03
C MET A 1 37.18 10.62 12.29
N ILE A 2 35.94 11.12 12.32
CA ILE A 2 34.83 10.52 11.57
C ILE A 2 35.01 11.02 10.13
N ARG A 3 35.29 10.13 9.18
CA ARG A 3 35.39 10.50 7.77
C ARG A 3 34.08 11.16 7.33
N ASP A 4 34.20 12.22 6.53
CA ASP A 4 33.04 12.77 5.83
C ASP A 4 32.38 11.65 5.03
N ARG A 5 31.07 11.54 5.15
CA ARG A 5 30.33 10.47 4.50
C ARG A 5 30.27 10.77 3.00
N GLU A 6 30.72 9.88 2.14
CA GLU A 6 30.57 10.09 0.69
C GLU A 6 29.12 9.86 0.25
N PRO A 7 28.66 10.55 -0.83
CA PRO A 7 27.34 10.30 -1.39
C PRO A 7 27.20 8.84 -1.79
N LEU A 8 26.09 8.22 -1.39
CA LEU A 8 25.84 6.78 -1.60
C LEU A 8 25.87 6.37 -3.07
N CYS A 9 25.45 7.26 -3.96
CA CYS A 9 25.45 7.11 -5.42
C CYS A 9 25.10 8.45 -6.08
N THR A 10 25.34 8.55 -7.38
CA THR A 10 24.77 9.61 -8.24
C THR A 10 23.55 9.05 -8.94
N PHE A 11 22.41 9.73 -8.83
CA PHE A 11 21.18 9.32 -9.49
C PHE A 11 21.14 9.87 -10.91
N SER A 12 20.83 9.00 -11.88
CA SER A 12 20.68 9.40 -13.28
C SER A 12 19.54 10.42 -13.45
N ASP A 13 19.72 11.36 -14.37
CA ASP A 13 18.70 12.38 -14.67
C ASP A 13 17.37 11.77 -15.15
N SER A 14 17.39 10.59 -15.79
CA SER A 14 16.15 9.89 -16.18
C SER A 14 15.28 9.53 -14.98
N VAL A 15 15.86 8.81 -13.99
CA VAL A 15 15.16 8.44 -12.74
C VAL A 15 14.67 9.68 -11.99
N PHE A 16 15.49 10.74 -11.92
CA PHE A 16 15.09 11.99 -11.30
C PHE A 16 13.92 12.65 -12.03
N THR A 17 13.99 12.78 -13.36
CA THR A 17 12.93 13.40 -14.18
C THR A 17 11.64 12.60 -14.12
N THR A 18 11.69 11.26 -14.16
CA THR A 18 10.50 10.41 -13.96
C THR A 18 9.85 10.70 -12.61
N ALA A 19 10.64 10.71 -11.53
CA ALA A 19 10.12 11.01 -10.19
C ALA A 19 9.55 12.43 -10.09
N LEU A 20 10.24 13.42 -10.65
CA LEU A 20 9.78 14.81 -10.67
C LEU A 20 8.45 14.95 -11.41
N ASN A 21 8.31 14.34 -12.59
CA ASN A 21 7.10 14.40 -13.39
C ASN A 21 5.90 13.77 -12.67
N VAL A 22 6.09 12.61 -12.03
CA VAL A 22 5.05 11.95 -11.23
C VAL A 22 4.59 12.84 -10.07
N ILE A 23 5.54 13.39 -9.30
CA ILE A 23 5.21 14.26 -8.16
C ILE A 23 4.57 15.57 -8.62
N ALA A 24 5.07 16.20 -9.68
CA ALA A 24 4.49 17.40 -10.24
C ALA A 24 3.05 17.18 -10.71
N LYS A 25 2.80 16.07 -11.43
CA LYS A 25 1.47 15.67 -11.89
C LYS A 25 0.47 15.42 -10.75
N SER A 26 0.94 14.91 -9.62
CA SER A 26 0.10 14.68 -8.43
C SER A 26 -0.33 15.95 -7.70
N SER A 27 0.38 17.07 -7.87
CA SER A 27 0.24 18.27 -7.04
C SER A 27 0.42 18.01 -5.52
N ALA A 28 0.95 16.85 -5.11
CA ALA A 28 1.01 16.42 -3.71
C ALA A 28 1.84 17.37 -2.84
N ALA A 29 2.99 17.84 -3.36
CA ALA A 29 3.84 18.79 -2.64
C ALA A 29 3.11 20.10 -2.32
N GLN A 30 2.37 20.63 -3.29
CA GLN A 30 1.58 21.86 -3.12
C GLN A 30 0.49 21.67 -2.06
N GLN A 31 -0.25 20.56 -2.13
CA GLN A 31 -1.29 20.25 -1.14
C GLN A 31 -0.75 20.17 0.29
N ILE A 32 0.40 19.50 0.47
CA ILE A 32 1.07 19.40 1.77
C ILE A 32 1.45 20.79 2.29
N ASP A 33 2.09 21.61 1.46
CA ASP A 33 2.53 22.94 1.86
C ASP A 33 1.32 23.87 2.13
N ASP A 34 0.25 23.79 1.35
CA ASP A 34 -0.99 24.56 1.59
C ASP A 34 -1.62 24.19 2.93
N HIS A 35 -1.81 22.90 3.22
CA HIS A 35 -2.35 22.47 4.50
C HIS A 35 -1.47 22.89 5.68
N TYR A 36 -0.14 22.89 5.50
CA TYR A 36 0.79 23.39 6.49
C TYR A 36 0.63 24.90 6.72
N GLN A 37 0.60 25.73 5.67
CA GLN A 37 0.49 27.19 5.82
C GLN A 37 -0.80 27.61 6.53
N HIS A 38 -1.92 26.94 6.26
CA HIS A 38 -3.19 27.21 6.95
C HIS A 38 -3.19 26.78 8.43
N SER A 39 -2.20 26.02 8.88
CA SER A 39 -2.12 25.48 10.25
C SER A 39 -1.13 26.21 11.17
N VAL A 40 -0.31 27.12 10.64
CA VAL A 40 0.81 27.73 11.38
C VAL A 40 0.65 29.25 11.53
N HIS A 41 1.02 29.76 12.71
CA HIS A 41 1.16 31.20 12.98
C HIS A 41 2.58 31.70 12.64
N PRO A 42 2.75 32.97 12.23
CA PRO A 42 4.06 33.49 11.82
C PRO A 42 5.12 33.35 12.92
N GLY A 43 6.24 32.69 12.64
CA GLY A 43 7.38 32.65 13.55
C GLY A 43 8.43 31.57 13.24
N GLY A 44 9.71 31.89 13.47
CA GLY A 44 10.81 30.93 13.44
C GLY A 44 12.07 31.46 12.76
N ARG A 45 13.22 31.35 13.45
CA ARG A 45 14.54 31.65 12.86
C ARG A 45 14.85 30.64 11.75
N ARG A 46 15.04 31.13 10.52
CA ARG A 46 15.43 30.34 9.35
C ARG A 46 16.96 30.22 9.30
N SER A 47 17.51 29.10 9.75
CA SER A 47 18.94 28.79 9.60
C SER A 47 19.14 27.35 9.11
N GLY A 48 20.10 27.13 8.22
CA GLY A 48 20.39 25.82 7.61
C GLY A 48 19.75 25.62 6.23
N ILE A 49 19.71 24.36 5.78
CA ILE A 49 19.10 23.95 4.51
C ILE A 49 17.59 24.23 4.56
N ARG A 50 17.08 24.84 3.49
CA ARG A 50 15.66 25.10 3.24
C ARG A 50 15.12 23.98 2.36
N TYR A 51 14.63 22.93 3.01
CA TYR A 51 13.95 21.84 2.32
C TYR A 51 12.63 22.29 1.69
N THR A 52 12.19 21.57 0.66
CA THR A 52 10.87 21.70 0.03
C THR A 52 10.12 20.38 0.09
N SER A 53 8.79 20.41 0.10
CA SER A 53 7.99 19.19 0.06
C SER A 53 8.23 18.40 -1.24
N THR A 54 8.43 19.11 -2.36
CA THR A 54 8.84 18.54 -3.65
C THR A 54 10.12 17.74 -3.54
N ALA A 55 11.18 18.29 -2.91
CA ALA A 55 12.45 17.60 -2.76
C ALA A 55 12.31 16.31 -1.94
N VAL A 56 11.49 16.34 -0.86
CA VAL A 56 11.25 15.14 -0.03
C VAL A 56 10.56 14.04 -0.83
N LEU A 57 9.46 14.38 -1.51
CA LEU A 57 8.67 13.40 -2.28
C LEU A 57 9.46 12.84 -3.46
N VAL A 58 10.17 13.69 -4.21
CA VAL A 58 11.03 13.27 -5.32
C VAL A 58 12.16 12.38 -4.81
N ALA A 59 12.81 12.73 -3.69
CA ALA A 59 13.86 11.89 -3.12
C ALA A 59 13.33 10.52 -2.65
N LEU A 60 12.13 10.45 -2.06
CA LEU A 60 11.52 9.18 -1.70
C LEU A 60 11.22 8.32 -2.94
N LEU A 61 10.67 8.92 -4.00
CA LEU A 61 10.32 8.21 -5.23
C LEU A 61 11.56 7.78 -6.03
N VAL A 62 12.59 8.62 -6.13
CA VAL A 62 13.89 8.26 -6.72
C VAL A 62 14.47 7.02 -6.03
N ARG A 63 14.41 6.97 -4.70
CA ARG A 63 14.88 5.80 -3.95
C ARG A 63 14.07 4.55 -4.26
N PHE A 64 12.74 4.67 -4.33
CA PHE A 64 11.87 3.56 -4.71
C PHE A 64 12.22 3.04 -6.11
N LEU A 65 12.34 3.93 -7.10
CA LEU A 65 12.70 3.58 -8.48
C LEU A 65 14.11 2.97 -8.58
N ALA A 66 15.04 3.38 -7.71
CA ALA A 66 16.39 2.83 -7.62
C ALA A 66 16.49 1.54 -6.76
N GLY A 67 15.38 0.99 -6.26
CA GLY A 67 15.39 -0.20 -5.39
C GLY A 67 16.03 0.02 -4.02
N LEU A 68 16.13 1.27 -3.56
CA LEU A 68 16.71 1.64 -2.27
C LEU A 68 15.63 1.76 -1.18
N PRO A 69 15.96 1.51 0.10
CA PRO A 69 15.00 1.68 1.20
C PRO A 69 14.46 3.12 1.29
N TYR A 70 13.14 3.30 1.27
CA TYR A 70 12.44 4.59 1.22
C TYR A 70 12.23 5.24 2.60
N SER A 71 13.28 5.36 3.40
CA SER A 71 13.22 6.02 4.72
C SER A 71 13.42 7.53 4.64
N LEU A 72 12.93 8.28 5.64
CA LEU A 72 13.19 9.73 5.76
C LEU A 72 14.68 10.04 5.81
N ARG A 73 15.46 9.18 6.46
CA ARG A 73 16.92 9.34 6.51
C ARG A 73 17.53 9.17 5.11
N GLY A 74 17.09 8.14 4.39
CA GLY A 74 17.50 7.90 3.02
C GLY A 74 17.12 9.04 2.08
N ALA A 75 15.92 9.61 2.23
CA ALA A 75 15.47 10.77 1.45
C ALA A 75 16.36 11.99 1.69
N MET A 76 16.71 12.28 2.95
CA MET A 76 17.66 13.36 3.27
C MET A 76 19.04 13.12 2.63
N ASP A 77 19.59 11.92 2.77
CA ASP A 77 20.89 11.58 2.17
C ASP A 77 20.82 11.69 0.62
N THR A 78 19.67 11.37 0.02
CA THR A 78 19.41 11.48 -1.44
C THR A 78 19.34 12.94 -1.91
N ILE A 79 18.72 13.83 -1.14
CA ILE A 79 18.75 15.28 -1.42
C ILE A 79 20.19 15.81 -1.39
N GLY A 80 21.03 15.29 -0.49
CA GLY A 80 22.45 15.64 -0.43
C GLY A 80 23.26 15.19 -1.66
N ALA A 81 22.75 14.22 -2.43
CA ALA A 81 23.38 13.69 -3.63
C ALA A 81 22.82 14.29 -4.93
N PHE A 82 21.78 15.14 -4.87
CA PHE A 82 21.26 15.82 -6.06
C PHE A 82 22.26 16.81 -6.64
N THR A 83 22.33 16.84 -7.97
CA THR A 83 23.13 17.84 -8.69
C THR A 83 22.56 19.25 -8.48
N PRO A 84 23.34 20.32 -8.75
CA PRO A 84 22.81 21.69 -8.68
C PRO A 84 21.56 21.92 -9.55
N GLN A 85 21.49 21.27 -10.72
CA GLN A 85 20.34 21.33 -11.62
C GLN A 85 19.12 20.62 -11.00
N GLN A 86 19.31 19.42 -10.46
CA GLN A 86 18.25 18.67 -9.78
C GLN A 86 17.74 19.41 -8.53
N LEU A 87 18.63 20.01 -7.74
CA LEU A 87 18.28 20.86 -6.60
C LEU A 87 17.46 22.08 -7.05
N SER A 88 17.84 22.72 -8.16
CA SER A 88 17.06 23.83 -8.73
C SER A 88 15.64 23.39 -9.10
N ALA A 89 15.49 22.25 -9.78
CA ALA A 89 14.20 21.71 -10.22
C ALA A 89 13.24 21.38 -9.08
N VAL A 90 13.75 21.04 -7.88
CA VAL A 90 12.92 20.82 -6.68
C VAL A 90 12.75 22.07 -5.80
N GLY A 91 13.14 23.26 -6.28
CA GLY A 91 12.99 24.52 -5.55
C GLY A 91 14.05 24.75 -4.48
N MET A 92 15.20 24.06 -4.56
CA MET A 92 16.32 24.17 -3.63
C MET A 92 17.57 24.82 -4.26
N ALA A 93 17.38 25.68 -5.27
CA ALA A 93 18.46 26.36 -5.98
C ALA A 93 19.42 27.10 -5.03
N HIS A 94 20.70 27.15 -5.41
CA HIS A 94 21.79 27.85 -4.70
C HIS A 94 22.07 27.37 -3.26
N GLN A 95 21.56 26.21 -2.87
CA GLN A 95 21.86 25.61 -1.56
C GLN A 95 23.00 24.60 -1.68
N ASN A 96 23.98 24.68 -0.77
CA ASN A 96 24.98 23.63 -0.64
C ASN A 96 24.43 22.50 0.25
N CYS A 97 23.89 21.45 -0.36
CA CYS A 97 23.36 20.29 0.36
C CYS A 97 24.44 19.24 0.72
N ALA A 98 25.69 19.39 0.27
CA ALA A 98 26.78 18.48 0.63
C ALA A 98 27.07 18.53 2.15
N VAL A 99 26.72 19.62 2.84
CA VAL A 99 26.82 19.75 4.30
C VAL A 99 25.97 18.74 5.08
N ILE A 100 25.00 18.08 4.43
CA ILE A 100 24.27 16.95 5.01
C ILE A 100 25.25 15.86 5.44
N HIS A 101 26.34 15.68 4.68
CA HIS A 101 27.28 14.59 4.87
C HIS A 101 28.28 14.83 6.00
N SER A 102 28.59 16.11 6.29
CA SER A 102 29.51 16.49 7.38
C SER A 102 28.84 16.55 8.76
N ASN A 103 27.50 16.74 8.84
CA ASN A 103 26.79 16.73 10.13
C ASN A 103 25.39 16.08 10.04
N ALA A 104 25.37 14.83 9.60
CA ALA A 104 24.13 14.17 9.24
C ALA A 104 23.17 13.93 10.42
N ALA A 105 23.67 13.76 11.63
CA ALA A 105 22.82 13.57 12.81
C ALA A 105 22.05 14.85 13.19
N ARG A 106 22.72 16.00 13.15
CA ARG A 106 22.08 17.30 13.39
C ARG A 106 21.10 17.63 12.28
N GLU A 107 21.50 17.39 11.04
CA GLU A 107 20.67 17.74 9.90
C GLU A 107 19.44 16.83 9.80
N TYR A 108 19.55 15.55 10.16
CA TYR A 108 18.39 14.66 10.24
C TYR A 108 17.33 15.17 11.23
N LYS A 109 17.73 15.72 12.38
CA LYS A 109 16.76 16.31 13.33
C LYS A 109 16.02 17.50 12.72
N ARG A 110 16.70 18.33 11.91
CA ARG A 110 16.10 19.47 11.20
C ARG A 110 15.16 19.02 10.09
N PHE A 111 15.63 18.13 9.23
CA PHE A 111 14.86 17.52 8.15
C PHE A 111 13.60 16.82 8.68
N HIS A 112 13.75 15.99 9.71
CA HIS A 112 12.63 15.29 10.32
C HIS A 112 11.62 16.28 10.91
N ARG A 113 12.07 17.33 11.62
CA ARG A 113 11.15 18.36 12.13
C ARG A 113 10.43 19.10 11.01
N PHE A 114 11.14 19.47 9.94
CA PHE A 114 10.58 20.11 8.76
C PHE A 114 9.44 19.27 8.16
N TRP A 115 9.65 17.96 8.02
CA TRP A 115 8.68 17.05 7.45
C TRP A 115 7.52 16.74 8.39
N ALA A 116 7.81 16.48 9.67
CA ALA A 116 6.79 16.19 10.68
C ALA A 116 5.78 17.34 10.84
N LEU A 117 6.25 18.60 10.81
CA LEU A 117 5.37 19.77 10.85
C LEU A 117 4.42 19.84 9.66
N ARG A 118 4.88 19.43 8.47
CA ARG A 118 4.07 19.39 7.24
C ARG A 118 3.08 18.24 7.20
N MET A 119 3.41 17.11 7.84
CA MET A 119 2.52 15.96 7.93
C MET A 119 1.46 16.14 9.02
N GLN A 120 1.69 16.99 10.02
CA GLN A 120 0.76 17.18 11.15
C GLN A 120 -0.70 17.52 10.74
N PRO A 121 -0.98 18.33 9.71
CA PRO A 121 -2.35 18.61 9.25
C PRO A 121 -3.02 17.43 8.53
N LEU A 122 -2.25 16.40 8.18
CA LEU A 122 -2.66 15.18 7.47
C LEU A 122 -2.70 13.95 8.38
N ASP A 123 -2.35 14.10 9.67
CA ASP A 123 -2.30 13.01 10.62
C ASP A 123 -3.62 12.93 11.42
N PRO A 124 -4.51 11.97 11.12
CA PRO A 124 -5.76 11.79 11.87
C PRO A 124 -5.52 11.26 13.29
N ASP A 125 -4.31 10.80 13.60
CA ASP A 125 -3.91 10.22 14.87
C ASP A 125 -2.78 11.03 15.55
N TRP A 126 -2.72 12.34 15.29
CA TRP A 126 -1.67 13.26 15.76
C TRP A 126 -1.42 13.24 17.29
N ASP A 127 -2.43 12.88 18.08
CA ASP A 127 -2.40 12.81 19.55
C ASP A 127 -1.98 11.43 20.07
N LEU A 128 -1.86 10.43 19.19
CA LEU A 128 -1.54 9.06 19.55
C LEU A 128 -0.04 8.81 19.35
N PRO A 129 0.71 8.42 20.41
CA PRO A 129 2.14 8.20 20.27
C PRO A 129 2.43 6.91 19.49
N SER A 130 3.46 6.95 18.62
CA SER A 130 3.96 5.80 17.86
C SER A 130 4.78 4.84 18.73
N ARG A 131 4.15 4.24 19.76
CA ARG A 131 4.75 3.26 20.66
C ARG A 131 3.74 2.18 21.04
N ARG A 132 4.23 1.04 21.54
CA ARG A 132 3.34 0.03 22.12
C ARG A 132 2.60 0.62 23.33
N MET A 133 1.28 0.40 23.35
CA MET A 133 0.40 0.73 24.47
C MET A 133 -0.69 -0.32 24.58
N THR A 134 -1.28 -0.43 25.76
CA THR A 134 -2.44 -1.30 25.99
C THR A 134 -3.68 -0.77 25.27
N ASN A 135 -4.66 -1.63 24.98
CA ASN A 135 -5.94 -1.17 24.45
C ASN A 135 -6.68 -0.25 25.44
N ALA A 136 -6.54 -0.47 26.75
CA ALA A 136 -7.11 0.41 27.77
C ALA A 136 -6.56 1.84 27.69
N GLU A 137 -5.24 2.00 27.61
CA GLU A 137 -4.58 3.31 27.45
C GLU A 137 -5.00 4.00 26.15
N PHE A 138 -5.04 3.25 25.05
CA PHE A 138 -5.49 3.75 23.75
C PHE A 138 -6.94 4.26 23.81
N LYS A 139 -7.86 3.46 24.35
CA LYS A 139 -9.27 3.86 24.55
C LYS A 139 -9.39 5.06 25.48
N ALA A 140 -8.52 5.20 26.48
CA ALA A 140 -8.50 6.36 27.37
C ALA A 140 -8.04 7.64 26.65
N LEU A 141 -7.04 7.56 25.76
CA LEU A 141 -6.62 8.69 24.93
C LEU A 141 -7.72 9.13 23.96
N LEU A 142 -8.34 8.19 23.25
CA LEU A 142 -9.44 8.50 22.33
C LEU A 142 -10.64 9.14 23.05
N ARG A 143 -10.96 8.69 24.27
CA ARG A 143 -12.03 9.29 25.08
C ARG A 143 -11.75 10.74 25.50
N LYS A 144 -10.49 11.17 25.54
CA LYS A 144 -10.11 12.55 25.84
C LYS A 144 -10.33 13.50 24.65
N ARG A 145 -10.52 12.98 23.42
CA ARG A 145 -10.76 13.81 22.24
C ARG A 145 -12.07 14.58 22.39
N SER A 146 -11.98 15.91 22.32
CA SER A 146 -13.12 16.81 22.24
C SER A 146 -13.84 16.68 20.88
N GLU A 147 -15.01 17.29 20.74
CA GLU A 147 -15.70 17.36 19.44
C GLU A 147 -14.85 18.08 18.38
N LYS A 148 -14.16 19.16 18.78
CA LYS A 148 -13.20 19.87 17.93
C LYS A 148 -12.07 18.94 17.46
N ASP A 149 -11.56 18.08 18.34
CA ASP A 149 -10.53 17.11 17.97
C ASP A 149 -11.07 16.08 16.97
N ARG A 150 -12.31 15.61 17.14
CA ARG A 150 -12.94 14.67 16.20
C ARG A 150 -13.11 15.28 14.82
N HIS A 151 -13.56 16.53 14.72
CA HIS A 151 -13.65 17.25 13.44
C HIS A 151 -12.27 17.42 12.80
N ARG A 152 -11.24 17.75 13.58
CA ARG A 152 -9.86 17.83 13.09
C ARG A 152 -9.38 16.49 12.55
N CYS A 153 -9.63 15.39 13.26
CA CYS A 153 -9.24 14.05 12.82
C CYS A 153 -9.92 13.67 11.51
N ALA A 154 -11.23 13.89 11.39
CA ALA A 154 -11.98 13.62 10.16
C ALA A 154 -11.47 14.45 8.97
N ALA A 155 -11.18 15.74 9.18
CA ALA A 155 -10.61 16.59 8.15
C ALA A 155 -9.19 16.16 7.73
N ALA A 156 -8.36 15.71 8.69
CA ALA A 156 -7.02 15.18 8.40
C ALA A 156 -7.10 13.87 7.59
N ASP A 157 -8.04 12.98 7.94
CA ASP A 157 -8.29 11.72 7.23
C ASP A 157 -8.74 11.95 5.78
N GLU A 158 -9.67 12.90 5.55
CA GLU A 158 -10.10 13.29 4.19
C GLU A 158 -8.94 13.83 3.36
N ARG A 159 -8.11 14.72 3.94
CA ARG A 159 -6.94 15.29 3.27
C ARG A 159 -5.90 14.22 2.93
N LEU A 160 -5.64 13.30 3.86
CA LEU A 160 -4.71 12.21 3.66
C LEU A 160 -5.18 11.28 2.54
N THR A 161 -6.46 10.91 2.54
CA THR A 161 -7.09 10.08 1.51
C THR A 161 -7.01 10.75 0.14
N ARG A 162 -7.28 12.06 0.06
CA ARG A 162 -7.12 12.85 -1.16
C ARG A 162 -5.67 12.85 -1.65
N LEU A 163 -4.72 13.12 -0.75
CA LEU A 163 -3.29 13.14 -1.07
C LEU A 163 -2.81 11.79 -1.63
N ILE A 164 -3.22 10.67 -1.02
CA ILE A 164 -2.89 9.32 -1.49
C ILE A 164 -3.41 9.11 -2.92
N ASN A 165 -4.66 9.47 -3.20
CA ASN A 165 -5.26 9.30 -4.51
C ASN A 165 -4.67 10.25 -5.56
N ASP A 166 -4.21 11.44 -5.16
CA ASP A 166 -3.54 12.37 -6.07
C ASP A 166 -2.10 11.91 -6.39
N LEU A 167 -1.39 11.32 -5.42
CA LEU A 167 -0.13 10.61 -5.68
C LEU A 167 -0.32 9.44 -6.65
N LEU A 168 -1.40 8.67 -6.49
CA LEU A 168 -1.77 7.60 -7.41
C LEU A 168 -2.06 8.15 -8.82
N TYR A 169 -2.77 9.28 -8.92
CA TYR A 169 -3.00 9.94 -10.20
C TYR A 169 -1.71 10.39 -10.88
N GLY A 170 -0.75 10.87 -10.10
CA GLY A 170 0.58 11.22 -10.60
C GLY A 170 1.34 10.04 -11.22
N SER A 171 1.14 8.82 -10.71
CA SER A 171 1.87 7.63 -11.17
C SER A 171 1.26 6.94 -12.40
N VAL A 172 0.01 7.27 -12.78
CA VAL A 172 -0.63 6.69 -13.96
C VAL A 172 -0.22 7.47 -15.21
N GLU A 173 0.51 6.87 -16.14
CA GLU A 173 0.93 7.51 -17.39
C GLU A 173 -0.26 7.81 -18.31
N HIS A 174 -0.96 6.76 -18.75
CA HIS A 174 -2.11 6.84 -19.65
C HIS A 174 -3.41 7.00 -18.84
N GLN A 175 -3.87 8.25 -18.73
CA GLN A 175 -5.03 8.58 -17.89
C GLN A 175 -6.35 8.08 -18.46
N ARG A 176 -6.50 8.12 -19.79
CA ARG A 176 -7.71 7.73 -20.52
C ARG A 176 -7.34 6.97 -21.80
N PRO A 177 -6.92 5.70 -21.68
CA PRO A 177 -6.68 4.87 -22.84
C PRO A 177 -7.98 4.55 -23.60
N ASP A 178 -7.90 4.43 -24.92
CA ASP A 178 -9.05 4.23 -25.82
C ASP A 178 -9.72 2.86 -25.63
N ASP A 179 -8.92 1.85 -25.26
CA ASP A 179 -9.35 0.47 -25.05
C ASP A 179 -9.91 0.22 -23.63
N CYS A 180 -10.22 1.26 -22.87
CA CYS A 180 -10.94 1.16 -21.60
C CYS A 180 -12.36 1.75 -21.69
N ASP A 181 -13.36 0.97 -21.25
CA ASP A 181 -14.77 1.40 -21.14
C ASP A 181 -15.17 1.80 -19.70
N GLY A 182 -14.20 1.82 -18.80
CA GLY A 182 -14.35 2.03 -17.37
C GLY A 182 -14.80 0.83 -16.55
N ASP A 183 -14.73 -0.36 -17.15
CA ASP A 183 -14.74 -1.62 -16.42
C ASP A 183 -13.59 -1.64 -15.39
N ALA A 184 -13.85 -2.19 -14.20
CA ALA A 184 -12.90 -2.17 -13.10
C ALA A 184 -12.92 -3.45 -12.25
N VAL A 185 -11.82 -3.69 -11.55
CA VAL A 185 -11.66 -4.77 -10.57
C VAL A 185 -11.38 -4.16 -9.20
N VAL A 186 -12.04 -4.65 -8.16
CA VAL A 186 -11.78 -4.27 -6.77
C VAL A 186 -11.24 -5.45 -5.96
N ASP A 187 -10.22 -5.17 -5.16
CA ASP A 187 -9.74 -6.07 -4.11
C ASP A 187 -9.36 -5.28 -2.84
N GLU A 188 -9.45 -5.94 -1.68
CA GLU A 188 -8.93 -5.44 -0.41
C GLU A 188 -7.71 -6.26 0.02
N THR A 189 -6.55 -5.60 0.12
CA THR A 189 -5.34 -6.21 0.66
C THR A 189 -5.12 -5.79 2.11
N ILE A 190 -4.78 -6.76 2.97
CA ILE A 190 -4.36 -6.48 4.35
C ILE A 190 -2.83 -6.41 4.39
N ILE A 191 -2.30 -5.22 4.69
CA ILE A 191 -0.87 -4.98 4.88
C ILE A 191 -0.54 -5.18 6.36
N ASN A 192 0.17 -6.26 6.68
CA ASN A 192 0.54 -6.58 8.05
C ASN A 192 1.64 -5.66 8.57
N THR A 193 1.40 -5.05 9.73
CA THR A 193 2.38 -4.23 10.46
C THR A 193 3.01 -5.01 11.61
N ALA A 194 2.35 -6.04 12.12
CA ALA A 194 2.92 -7.00 13.05
C ALA A 194 2.21 -8.36 12.96
N GLY A 195 2.97 -9.44 13.15
CA GLY A 195 2.40 -10.79 13.30
C GLY A 195 1.68 -10.96 14.64
N PRO A 196 0.98 -12.10 14.81
CA PRO A 196 0.35 -12.42 16.09
C PRO A 196 1.44 -12.66 17.14
N GLY A 197 1.31 -12.02 18.29
CA GLY A 197 2.24 -12.15 19.42
C GLY A 197 1.49 -12.44 20.70
N GLY A 198 2.09 -13.20 21.62
CA GLY A 198 1.42 -13.65 22.85
C GLY A 198 0.91 -12.52 23.76
N THR A 199 1.37 -11.28 23.57
CA THR A 199 0.94 -10.08 24.31
C THR A 199 0.05 -9.13 23.49
N LEU A 200 -0.07 -9.37 22.18
CA LEU A 200 -0.85 -8.56 21.25
C LEU A 200 -2.30 -9.05 21.19
N GLY A 201 -3.26 -8.13 21.02
CA GLY A 201 -4.66 -8.51 20.90
C GLY A 201 -5.63 -7.34 21.05
N VAL A 202 -6.89 -7.67 21.36
CA VAL A 202 -8.01 -6.72 21.42
C VAL A 202 -8.51 -6.40 22.83
N LYS A 203 -8.22 -7.27 23.81
CA LYS A 203 -8.58 -7.05 25.22
C LYS A 203 -7.83 -5.87 25.81
N ASP A 204 -8.41 -5.27 26.84
CA ASP A 204 -7.91 -4.04 27.47
C ASP A 204 -6.47 -4.17 27.99
N GLU A 205 -6.12 -5.32 28.59
CA GLU A 205 -4.79 -5.66 29.09
C GLU A 205 -3.79 -6.04 27.99
N ARG A 206 -4.25 -6.24 26.75
CA ARG A 206 -3.40 -6.61 25.62
C ARG A 206 -2.82 -5.37 24.94
N TYR A 207 -1.65 -5.55 24.35
CA TYR A 207 -0.97 -4.49 23.62
C TYR A 207 -1.48 -4.37 22.18
N ARG A 208 -1.49 -3.12 21.70
CA ARG A 208 -1.65 -2.80 20.29
C ARG A 208 -0.30 -2.87 19.55
N GLY A 209 -0.36 -2.96 18.22
CA GLY A 209 0.78 -2.64 17.37
C GLY A 209 1.28 -1.21 17.61
N ALA A 210 2.56 -0.94 17.31
CA ALA A 210 3.17 0.38 17.50
C ALA A 210 2.65 1.46 16.51
N SER A 211 1.94 1.02 15.47
CA SER A 211 1.27 1.89 14.50
C SER A 211 -0.15 2.21 14.98
N SER A 212 -0.48 3.50 15.10
CA SER A 212 -1.80 4.01 15.51
C SER A 212 -2.92 3.62 14.53
N ILE A 213 -2.61 3.67 13.23
CA ILE A 213 -3.55 3.35 12.15
C ILE A 213 -3.83 1.84 12.06
N ALA A 214 -2.89 0.98 12.46
CA ALA A 214 -3.06 -0.46 12.36
C ALA A 214 -4.09 -0.98 13.39
N LYS A 215 -4.96 -1.88 12.94
CA LYS A 215 -5.94 -2.57 13.77
C LYS A 215 -5.65 -4.06 13.82
N TYR A 216 -6.06 -4.70 14.92
CA TYR A 216 -5.99 -6.15 15.04
C TYR A 216 -7.04 -6.76 14.10
N TRP A 217 -6.68 -7.86 13.45
CA TRP A 217 -7.60 -8.64 12.64
C TRP A 217 -7.41 -10.12 12.91
N VAL A 218 -8.51 -10.87 12.79
CA VAL A 218 -8.58 -12.32 12.93
C VAL A 218 -9.34 -12.85 11.73
N ARG A 219 -8.81 -13.88 11.09
CA ARG A 219 -9.48 -14.63 10.04
C ARG A 219 -9.76 -16.04 10.56
N GLU A 220 -11.02 -16.43 10.52
CA GLU A 220 -11.46 -17.78 10.86
C GLU A 220 -11.18 -18.77 9.72
N LYS A 221 -11.29 -20.08 10.00
CA LYS A 221 -11.12 -21.13 8.97
C LYS A 221 -12.14 -21.03 7.83
N ASP A 222 -13.35 -20.58 8.12
CA ASP A 222 -14.41 -20.32 7.14
C ASP A 222 -14.17 -19.04 6.31
N ARG A 223 -13.04 -18.34 6.56
CA ARG A 223 -12.59 -17.09 5.94
C ARG A 223 -13.30 -15.83 6.41
N THR A 224 -14.15 -15.92 7.45
CA THR A 224 -14.75 -14.75 8.09
C THR A 224 -13.66 -13.88 8.74
N LEU A 225 -13.73 -12.56 8.53
CA LEU A 225 -12.78 -11.60 9.11
C LEU A 225 -13.43 -10.81 10.24
N HIS A 226 -12.73 -10.72 11.37
CA HIS A 226 -13.10 -9.95 12.54
C HIS A 226 -11.99 -8.94 12.85
N ASN A 227 -12.35 -7.69 13.13
CA ASN A 227 -11.40 -6.60 13.39
C ASN A 227 -11.66 -5.88 14.74
N THR A 228 -12.65 -6.38 15.49
CA THR A 228 -13.06 -5.89 16.81
C THR A 228 -13.50 -7.08 17.68
N GLU A 229 -13.53 -6.91 19.00
CA GLU A 229 -14.10 -7.91 19.91
C GLU A 229 -15.57 -8.22 19.59
N SER A 230 -16.30 -7.24 19.03
CA SER A 230 -17.73 -7.30 18.78
C SER A 230 -18.14 -8.03 17.51
N THR A 231 -17.22 -8.27 16.56
CA THR A 231 -17.57 -8.90 15.28
C THR A 231 -17.54 -10.42 15.36
N ALA A 232 -16.83 -10.98 16.34
CA ALA A 232 -17.08 -12.35 16.75
C ALA A 232 -18.24 -12.30 17.74
N GLY A 233 -19.24 -13.18 17.61
CA GLY A 233 -20.36 -13.23 18.55
C GLY A 233 -19.88 -13.41 20.01
N PRO A 234 -20.80 -13.48 20.99
CA PRO A 234 -20.45 -13.56 22.42
C PRO A 234 -19.49 -14.71 22.80
N ALA A 235 -19.32 -15.72 21.95
CA ALA A 235 -18.38 -16.82 22.11
C ALA A 235 -16.93 -16.54 21.62
N GLY A 236 -16.67 -15.38 20.99
CA GLY A 236 -15.40 -15.11 20.33
C GLY A 236 -15.21 -15.93 19.04
N PRO A 237 -14.07 -15.77 18.34
CA PRO A 237 -13.84 -16.46 17.08
C PRO A 237 -13.65 -17.96 17.30
N ARG A 238 -14.35 -18.80 16.52
CA ARG A 238 -14.44 -20.25 16.78
C ARG A 238 -13.12 -20.98 16.54
N GLU A 239 -12.52 -20.78 15.35
CA GLU A 239 -11.25 -21.38 14.97
C GLU A 239 -10.40 -20.41 14.13
N ILE A 240 -9.34 -19.89 14.74
CA ILE A 240 -8.45 -18.90 14.11
C ILE A 240 -7.54 -19.58 13.09
N LYS A 241 -7.63 -19.15 11.82
CA LYS A 241 -6.72 -19.54 10.74
C LYS A 241 -5.50 -18.60 10.66
N ALA A 242 -5.73 -17.31 10.83
CA ALA A 242 -4.70 -16.28 10.81
C ALA A 242 -5.12 -15.08 11.65
N SER A 243 -4.15 -14.36 12.20
CA SER A 243 -4.40 -13.09 12.87
C SER A 243 -3.16 -12.21 12.83
N GLY A 244 -3.33 -10.93 13.12
CA GLY A 244 -2.22 -9.99 13.16
C GLY A 244 -2.69 -8.55 13.39
N PHE A 245 -1.76 -7.62 13.30
CA PHE A 245 -2.06 -6.20 13.18
C PHE A 245 -1.78 -5.76 11.75
N GLY A 246 -2.68 -4.99 11.18
CA GLY A 246 -2.53 -4.52 9.81
C GLY A 246 -3.43 -3.36 9.48
N VAL A 247 -3.27 -2.91 8.24
CA VAL A 247 -4.09 -1.89 7.61
C VAL A 247 -4.76 -2.53 6.40
N GLY A 248 -6.06 -2.30 6.23
CA GLY A 248 -6.78 -2.66 5.03
C GLY A 248 -6.58 -1.60 3.95
N ALA A 249 -6.32 -2.03 2.73
CA ALA A 249 -6.20 -1.16 1.57
C ALA A 249 -7.14 -1.67 0.49
N THR A 250 -8.19 -0.91 0.19
CA THR A 250 -9.09 -1.19 -0.93
C THR A 250 -8.55 -0.52 -2.18
N PHE A 251 -8.33 -1.30 -3.24
CA PHE A 251 -7.84 -0.80 -4.52
C PHE A 251 -8.90 -0.99 -5.61
N VAL A 252 -9.09 0.04 -6.42
CA VAL A 252 -9.84 -0.06 -7.68
C VAL A 252 -8.84 -0.07 -8.81
N THR A 253 -8.91 -1.09 -9.64
CA THR A 253 -8.03 -1.31 -10.79
C THR A 253 -8.82 -1.09 -12.07
N ARG A 254 -8.35 -0.21 -12.95
CA ARG A 254 -8.89 -0.09 -14.31
C ARG A 254 -8.42 -1.27 -15.14
N VAL A 255 -9.32 -1.83 -15.95
CA VAL A 255 -8.98 -2.88 -16.91
C VAL A 255 -9.41 -2.46 -18.32
N ALA A 256 -8.78 -3.09 -19.33
CA ALA A 256 -9.21 -2.95 -20.72
C ALA A 256 -10.63 -3.52 -20.93
N ARG A 257 -11.25 -3.17 -22.04
CA ARG A 257 -12.55 -3.69 -22.46
C ARG A 257 -12.54 -5.23 -22.53
N ARG A 258 -13.70 -5.82 -22.22
CA ARG A 258 -13.90 -7.27 -22.10
C ARG A 258 -13.46 -8.11 -23.32
N ASP A 259 -13.52 -7.54 -24.52
CA ASP A 259 -13.14 -8.16 -25.79
C ASP A 259 -11.66 -7.95 -26.15
N ALA A 260 -10.93 -7.14 -25.37
CA ALA A 260 -9.52 -6.82 -25.57
C ALA A 260 -8.79 -6.65 -24.23
N LEU A 261 -8.92 -7.61 -23.31
CA LEU A 261 -8.40 -7.54 -21.94
C LEU A 261 -6.90 -7.22 -21.83
N HIS A 262 -6.11 -7.51 -22.86
CA HIS A 262 -4.66 -7.29 -22.90
C HIS A 262 -4.23 -6.02 -23.65
N ALA A 263 -5.18 -5.22 -24.13
CA ALA A 263 -4.87 -4.01 -24.88
C ALA A 263 -4.24 -2.92 -24.00
N GLU A 264 -4.59 -2.90 -22.71
CA GLU A 264 -4.09 -1.90 -21.75
C GLU A 264 -3.59 -2.57 -20.47
N PRO A 265 -2.48 -2.09 -19.88
CA PRO A 265 -2.00 -2.60 -18.61
C PRO A 265 -2.98 -2.24 -17.48
N PRO A 266 -3.27 -3.17 -16.55
CA PRO A 266 -4.09 -2.88 -15.39
C PRO A 266 -3.34 -1.93 -14.44
N VAL A 267 -4.01 -0.86 -14.02
CA VAL A 267 -3.45 0.14 -13.11
C VAL A 267 -4.43 0.46 -12.00
N PHE A 268 -3.93 0.71 -10.79
CA PHE A 268 -4.74 1.24 -9.70
C PHE A 268 -5.16 2.67 -10.04
N ILE A 269 -6.44 2.97 -9.92
CA ILE A 269 -7.05 4.27 -10.27
C ILE A 269 -7.77 4.92 -9.09
N GLY A 270 -7.94 4.18 -7.99
CA GLY A 270 -8.46 4.69 -6.73
C GLY A 270 -8.06 3.78 -5.58
N MET A 271 -7.91 4.37 -4.39
CA MET A 271 -7.51 3.66 -3.18
C MET A 271 -8.20 4.24 -1.94
N ASP A 272 -8.46 3.39 -0.96
CA ASP A 272 -8.77 3.80 0.41
C ASP A 272 -7.95 2.98 1.42
N VAL A 273 -7.58 3.61 2.54
CA VAL A 273 -6.76 3.02 3.60
C VAL A 273 -7.54 3.04 4.91
N HIS A 274 -7.88 1.86 5.44
CA HIS A 274 -8.82 1.73 6.53
C HIS A 274 -8.47 0.54 7.44
N ALA A 275 -9.30 0.27 8.45
CA ALA A 275 -9.16 -0.94 9.26
C ALA A 275 -9.39 -2.20 8.39
N PRO A 276 -8.68 -3.31 8.58
CA PRO A 276 -8.92 -4.54 7.82
C PRO A 276 -10.37 -5.02 7.94
N THR A 277 -11.05 -5.31 6.82
CA THR A 277 -12.46 -5.78 6.81
C THR A 277 -12.70 -7.00 5.90
N GLY A 278 -11.81 -7.21 4.92
CA GLY A 278 -11.90 -8.25 3.89
C GLY A 278 -12.87 -7.95 2.76
N ALA A 279 -13.55 -6.80 2.79
CA ALA A 279 -14.33 -6.20 1.70
C ALA A 279 -15.01 -4.91 2.20
N SER A 280 -14.26 -3.79 2.22
CA SER A 280 -14.76 -2.51 2.73
C SER A 280 -15.66 -1.81 1.69
N ILE A 281 -16.96 -1.75 1.97
CA ILE A 281 -17.92 -1.03 1.11
C ILE A 281 -17.64 0.48 1.11
N GLN A 282 -17.32 1.05 2.28
CA GLN A 282 -16.93 2.45 2.38
C GLN A 282 -15.63 2.72 1.62
N GLY A 283 -14.62 1.84 1.76
CA GLY A 283 -13.35 1.99 1.05
C GLY A 283 -13.51 1.89 -0.46
N LEU A 284 -14.37 0.97 -0.94
CA LEU A 284 -14.72 0.90 -2.36
C LEU A 284 -15.43 2.18 -2.84
N ALA A 285 -16.39 2.70 -2.06
CA ALA A 285 -17.08 3.93 -2.40
C ALA A 285 -16.10 5.12 -2.53
N THR A 286 -15.20 5.28 -1.56
CA THR A 286 -14.14 6.29 -1.58
C THR A 286 -13.24 6.14 -2.79
N ALA A 287 -12.71 4.93 -3.05
CA ALA A 287 -11.82 4.67 -4.17
C ALA A 287 -12.50 4.96 -5.53
N LEU A 288 -13.77 4.56 -5.71
CA LEU A 288 -14.54 4.86 -6.92
C LEU A 288 -14.80 6.37 -7.09
N ALA A 289 -15.10 7.07 -6.00
CA ALA A 289 -15.30 8.52 -6.03
C ALA A 289 -14.01 9.24 -6.46
N HIS A 290 -12.85 8.81 -5.97
CA HIS A 290 -11.55 9.37 -6.37
C HIS A 290 -11.20 9.04 -7.82
N ALA A 291 -11.40 7.79 -8.27
CA ALA A 291 -11.16 7.39 -9.66
C ALA A 291 -12.00 8.22 -10.65
N ARG A 292 -13.25 8.51 -10.27
CA ARG A 292 -14.14 9.39 -11.06
C ARG A 292 -13.70 10.85 -11.01
N ARG A 293 -13.34 11.37 -9.83
CA ARG A 293 -12.87 12.76 -9.66
C ARG A 293 -11.64 13.05 -10.51
N THR A 294 -10.71 12.10 -10.59
CA THR A 294 -9.47 12.24 -11.39
C THR A 294 -9.67 11.89 -12.86
N GLY A 295 -10.83 11.35 -13.23
CA GLY A 295 -11.14 10.90 -14.58
C GLY A 295 -10.34 9.69 -15.05
N LEU A 296 -9.71 8.96 -14.12
CA LEU A 296 -8.93 7.76 -14.38
C LEU A 296 -9.79 6.51 -14.59
N ASP A 297 -11.06 6.57 -14.18
CA ASP A 297 -12.01 5.49 -14.39
C ASP A 297 -12.34 5.26 -15.87
N ALA A 298 -11.86 6.11 -16.80
CA ALA A 298 -11.98 5.94 -18.26
C ALA A 298 -13.41 5.68 -18.75
N ARG A 299 -14.42 6.09 -17.99
CA ARG A 299 -15.82 5.89 -18.38
C ARG A 299 -16.17 6.80 -19.54
N ARG A 300 -16.88 6.24 -20.52
CA ARG A 300 -17.45 6.99 -21.63
C ARG A 300 -18.71 7.73 -21.19
N GLU A 301 -18.81 9.00 -21.56
CA GLU A 301 -19.99 9.83 -21.30
C GLU A 301 -21.17 9.47 -22.23
N GLY A 302 -22.39 9.81 -21.84
CA GLY A 302 -23.60 9.59 -22.63
C GLY A 302 -24.40 8.32 -22.26
N ARG A 303 -25.26 7.86 -23.19
CA ARG A 303 -26.11 6.66 -23.01
C ARG A 303 -25.32 5.39 -23.33
N THR A 304 -24.32 5.11 -22.50
CA THR A 304 -23.48 3.90 -22.59
C THR A 304 -23.96 2.85 -21.58
N ARG A 305 -23.54 1.59 -21.79
CA ARG A 305 -23.76 0.53 -20.79
C ARG A 305 -23.11 0.96 -19.46
N TRP A 306 -23.67 0.49 -18.35
CA TRP A 306 -22.95 0.62 -17.08
C TRP A 306 -21.68 -0.24 -17.15
N PRO A 307 -20.52 0.30 -16.77
CA PRO A 307 -19.29 -0.49 -16.70
C PRO A 307 -19.45 -1.65 -15.72
N LEU A 308 -18.69 -2.70 -15.95
CA LEU A 308 -18.62 -3.86 -15.09
C LEU A 308 -17.72 -3.57 -13.89
N LEU A 309 -18.14 -4.01 -12.71
CA LEU A 309 -17.26 -4.10 -11.54
C LEU A 309 -17.11 -5.56 -11.14
N THR A 310 -15.90 -6.10 -11.26
CA THR A 310 -15.57 -7.42 -10.72
C THR A 310 -14.99 -7.25 -9.33
N ALA A 311 -15.55 -7.95 -8.35
CA ALA A 311 -15.11 -7.88 -6.96
C ALA A 311 -14.73 -9.27 -6.43
N ASP A 312 -13.85 -9.33 -5.45
CA ASP A 312 -13.68 -10.55 -4.64
C ASP A 312 -15.03 -10.95 -4.02
N MET A 313 -15.25 -12.26 -3.86
CA MET A 313 -16.50 -12.82 -3.33
C MET A 313 -16.87 -12.26 -1.96
N GLY A 314 -15.89 -11.77 -1.21
CA GLY A 314 -16.09 -11.09 0.07
C GLY A 314 -16.98 -9.84 0.00
N TYR A 315 -17.12 -9.18 -1.17
CA TYR A 315 -17.98 -8.01 -1.33
C TYR A 315 -19.46 -8.36 -1.50
N ASN A 316 -19.76 -9.48 -2.15
CA ASN A 316 -21.12 -9.84 -2.55
C ASN A 316 -22.05 -10.13 -1.36
N ASN A 317 -21.48 -10.50 -0.21
CA ASN A 317 -22.23 -10.77 1.01
C ASN A 317 -22.32 -9.55 1.96
N LYS A 318 -21.75 -8.40 1.59
CA LYS A 318 -21.76 -7.20 2.41
C LYS A 318 -23.02 -6.38 2.17
N THR A 319 -23.67 -5.99 3.26
CA THR A 319 -24.75 -5.01 3.25
C THR A 319 -24.28 -3.71 2.60
N GLY A 320 -25.11 -3.14 1.72
CA GLY A 320 -24.81 -1.89 1.01
C GLY A 320 -24.05 -2.06 -0.31
N PHE A 321 -23.52 -3.25 -0.64
CA PHE A 321 -22.82 -3.44 -1.92
C PHE A 321 -23.73 -3.17 -3.13
N GLY A 322 -24.93 -3.74 -3.14
CA GLY A 322 -25.90 -3.52 -4.23
C GLY A 322 -26.30 -2.04 -4.39
N GLU A 323 -26.54 -1.34 -3.28
CA GLU A 323 -26.82 0.10 -3.28
C GLU A 323 -25.65 0.92 -3.82
N LEU A 324 -24.41 0.56 -3.42
CA LEU A 324 -23.22 1.19 -3.94
C LEU A 324 -23.10 1.02 -5.47
N MET A 325 -23.41 -0.16 -6.00
CA MET A 325 -23.39 -0.41 -7.46
C MET A 325 -24.42 0.44 -8.20
N LEU A 326 -25.63 0.57 -7.66
CA LEU A 326 -26.67 1.42 -8.23
C LEU A 326 -26.27 2.91 -8.21
N THR A 327 -25.75 3.40 -7.08
CA THR A 327 -25.37 4.82 -6.91
C THR A 327 -24.15 5.19 -7.76
N THR A 328 -23.17 4.30 -7.86
CA THR A 328 -21.97 4.50 -8.68
C THR A 328 -22.15 4.06 -10.14
N ARG A 329 -23.32 3.52 -10.50
CA ARG A 329 -23.69 3.03 -11.84
C ARG A 329 -22.71 2.00 -12.40
N TYR A 330 -22.37 1.00 -11.59
CA TYR A 330 -21.68 -0.21 -12.04
C TYR A 330 -22.65 -1.38 -12.14
N SER A 331 -22.40 -2.27 -13.09
CA SER A 331 -23.02 -3.59 -13.14
C SER A 331 -22.08 -4.59 -12.45
N PRO A 332 -22.46 -5.14 -11.28
CA PRO A 332 -21.55 -6.01 -10.54
C PRO A 332 -21.48 -7.41 -11.14
N VAL A 333 -20.27 -7.95 -11.21
CA VAL A 333 -20.02 -9.34 -11.60
C VAL A 333 -19.91 -10.16 -10.31
N VAL A 334 -21.05 -10.66 -9.82
CA VAL A 334 -21.18 -11.27 -8.47
C VAL A 334 -21.08 -12.80 -8.44
N ARG A 335 -21.13 -13.45 -9.61
CA ARG A 335 -20.97 -14.90 -9.74
C ARG A 335 -20.14 -15.18 -10.98
N TYR A 336 -18.98 -15.80 -10.80
CA TYR A 336 -18.33 -16.49 -11.90
C TYR A 336 -19.24 -17.68 -12.27
N PRO A 337 -19.72 -17.80 -13.53
CA PRO A 337 -20.43 -18.98 -13.99
C PRO A 337 -19.65 -20.25 -13.60
N SER A 338 -20.35 -21.31 -13.15
CA SER A 338 -19.71 -22.60 -12.87
C SER A 338 -18.79 -23.15 -13.97
N PRO A 339 -19.03 -22.89 -15.29
CA PRO A 339 -18.10 -23.28 -16.34
C PRO A 339 -16.99 -22.25 -16.63
N TRP A 340 -16.95 -21.09 -15.96
CA TRP A 340 -15.74 -20.25 -15.91
C TRP A 340 -14.75 -20.89 -14.93
N SER A 341 -14.41 -22.15 -15.19
CA SER A 341 -13.15 -22.73 -14.76
C SER A 341 -12.06 -21.84 -15.31
N VAL A 342 -11.24 -21.28 -14.42
CA VAL A 342 -9.95 -20.63 -14.65
C VAL A 342 -9.59 -20.52 -16.13
N SER A 343 -10.16 -19.54 -16.82
CA SER A 343 -9.65 -19.20 -18.14
C SER A 343 -8.37 -18.43 -17.90
N PHE A 344 -7.29 -18.80 -18.57
CA PHE A 344 -6.10 -17.97 -18.64
C PHE A 344 -6.04 -17.32 -20.03
N PRO A 345 -6.81 -16.25 -20.32
CA PRO A 345 -6.72 -15.57 -21.61
C PRO A 345 -5.32 -15.01 -21.89
N SER A 346 -4.51 -14.78 -20.85
CA SER A 346 -3.09 -14.41 -20.95
C SER A 346 -2.16 -15.58 -21.24
N ALA A 347 -2.62 -16.83 -21.11
CA ALA A 347 -1.83 -18.04 -21.37
C ALA A 347 -1.94 -18.55 -22.79
N ASN A 348 -3.10 -18.37 -23.42
CA ASN A 348 -3.35 -18.82 -24.79
C ASN A 348 -4.32 -17.85 -25.46
N PRO A 349 -3.85 -16.68 -25.94
CA PRO A 349 -4.63 -15.89 -26.88
C PRO A 349 -4.98 -16.74 -28.12
N PRO A 350 -6.09 -16.45 -28.83
CA PRO A 350 -6.44 -17.15 -30.06
C PRO A 350 -5.25 -17.15 -31.03
N GLY A 351 -4.70 -18.34 -31.35
CA GLY A 351 -3.55 -18.51 -32.25
C GLY A 351 -2.18 -18.67 -31.58
N ALA A 352 -2.07 -18.75 -30.25
CA ALA A 352 -0.80 -19.00 -29.57
C ALA A 352 -0.25 -20.42 -29.84
N SER A 353 1.03 -20.52 -30.20
CA SER A 353 1.77 -21.79 -30.19
C SER A 353 1.92 -22.33 -28.77
N VAL A 354 2.04 -23.66 -28.59
CA VAL A 354 2.33 -24.32 -27.31
C VAL A 354 3.71 -23.86 -26.79
N GLY A 355 3.72 -22.71 -26.11
CA GLY A 355 4.91 -22.02 -25.61
C GLY A 355 5.04 -22.09 -24.09
N PRO A 356 6.10 -21.48 -23.51
CA PRO A 356 6.35 -21.50 -22.08
C PRO A 356 5.18 -20.89 -21.28
N PRO A 357 5.08 -21.18 -19.97
CA PRO A 357 3.91 -20.84 -19.16
C PRO A 357 3.56 -19.34 -19.24
N PRO A 358 2.26 -18.97 -19.14
CA PRO A 358 1.79 -17.59 -19.14
C PRO A 358 2.59 -16.67 -18.22
N GLY A 359 2.52 -15.37 -18.45
CA GLY A 359 2.79 -14.35 -17.42
C GLY A 359 1.80 -14.45 -16.24
N PRO A 360 1.76 -13.45 -15.34
CA PRO A 360 0.91 -13.48 -14.16
C PRO A 360 -0.54 -13.92 -14.44
N ILE A 361 -1.04 -14.81 -13.59
CA ILE A 361 -2.34 -15.47 -13.71
C ILE A 361 -3.37 -14.73 -12.85
N HIS A 362 -4.55 -14.42 -13.40
CA HIS A 362 -5.66 -13.92 -12.58
C HIS A 362 -6.58 -15.08 -12.16
N TYR A 363 -6.79 -15.26 -10.86
CA TYR A 363 -7.73 -16.24 -10.32
C TYR A 363 -8.43 -15.66 -9.09
N ALA A 364 -9.75 -15.83 -8.99
CA ALA A 364 -10.54 -15.36 -7.85
C ALA A 364 -10.24 -13.89 -7.44
N GLY A 365 -10.03 -13.00 -8.41
CA GLY A 365 -9.75 -11.58 -8.14
C GLY A 365 -8.27 -11.23 -7.92
N ALA A 366 -7.36 -12.19 -7.72
CA ALA A 366 -5.96 -11.94 -7.40
C ALA A 366 -4.98 -12.36 -8.52
N PHE A 367 -3.86 -11.64 -8.64
CA PHE A 367 -2.76 -11.97 -9.55
C PHE A 367 -1.76 -12.93 -8.88
N TYR A 368 -1.47 -14.04 -9.54
CA TYR A 368 -0.58 -15.10 -9.07
C TYR A 368 0.61 -15.29 -10.02
N CYS A 369 1.72 -15.76 -9.45
CA CYS A 369 2.83 -16.30 -10.22
C CYS A 369 2.33 -17.48 -11.09
N PRO A 370 2.83 -17.65 -12.33
CA PRO A 370 2.44 -18.75 -13.23
C PRO A 370 2.58 -20.14 -12.60
N ALA A 371 3.57 -20.31 -11.70
CA ALA A 371 3.82 -21.55 -10.97
C ALA A 371 2.68 -21.99 -10.03
N VAL A 372 1.66 -21.13 -9.81
CA VAL A 372 0.51 -21.43 -8.96
C VAL A 372 -0.63 -22.08 -9.77
N ALA A 373 -0.56 -22.11 -11.10
CA ALA A 373 -1.57 -22.72 -11.98
C ALA A 373 -1.98 -24.13 -11.53
N ASP A 374 -0.98 -25.01 -11.31
CA ASP A 374 -1.21 -26.40 -10.92
C ASP A 374 -1.87 -26.53 -9.54
N ARG A 375 -1.65 -25.54 -8.65
CA ARG A 375 -2.27 -25.51 -7.32
C ARG A 375 -3.70 -24.99 -7.34
N ILE A 376 -4.04 -24.17 -8.32
CA ILE A 376 -5.39 -23.64 -8.53
C ILE A 376 -6.30 -24.75 -9.10
N HIS A 377 -5.77 -25.63 -9.96
CA HIS A 377 -6.51 -26.74 -10.56
C HIS A 377 -6.77 -27.93 -9.63
N GLY A 378 -6.34 -27.87 -8.37
CA GLY A 378 -6.65 -28.90 -7.39
C GLY A 378 -6.05 -30.26 -7.76
N THR A 379 -4.72 -30.37 -7.85
CA THR A 379 -4.11 -31.65 -7.47
C THR A 379 -4.33 -31.85 -5.98
N ALA A 380 -5.17 -32.82 -5.61
CA ALA A 380 -5.13 -33.40 -4.28
C ALA A 380 -3.66 -33.64 -3.90
N PRO A 381 -3.19 -33.25 -2.71
CA PRO A 381 -1.82 -33.55 -2.32
C PRO A 381 -1.65 -35.06 -2.40
N ARG A 382 -0.81 -35.53 -3.33
CA ARG A 382 -0.21 -36.84 -3.21
C ARG A 382 0.44 -36.85 -1.83
N ARG A 383 -0.14 -37.59 -0.89
CA ARG A 383 0.51 -37.93 0.37
C ARG A 383 1.93 -38.36 0.00
N PRO A 384 3.00 -37.76 0.55
CA PRO A 384 4.28 -38.43 0.49
C PRO A 384 4.06 -39.80 1.10
N LYS A 385 4.38 -40.85 0.33
CA LYS A 385 4.34 -42.23 0.82
C LYS A 385 5.09 -42.25 2.14
N SER A 386 4.43 -42.76 3.16
CA SER A 386 5.04 -43.20 4.39
C SER A 386 6.21 -44.12 4.05
N CYS A 387 7.44 -43.66 4.31
CA CYS A 387 8.54 -44.58 4.59
C CYS A 387 8.46 -44.90 6.08
N SER A 388 7.73 -45.94 6.44
CA SER A 388 7.82 -46.57 7.74
C SER A 388 8.87 -47.69 7.69
N SER A 389 9.85 -47.57 8.60
CA SER A 389 10.76 -48.60 9.15
C SER A 389 11.66 -49.35 8.14
N THR A 390 12.94 -49.58 8.41
CA THR A 390 13.42 -50.34 9.57
C THR A 390 14.96 -50.21 9.74
N THR A 391 15.40 -50.30 11.00
CA THR A 391 16.65 -50.93 11.50
C THR A 391 17.99 -50.16 11.61
N THR A 392 18.39 -50.03 12.89
CA THR A 392 19.71 -50.29 13.51
C THR A 392 20.85 -49.25 13.55
N SER A 393 21.28 -49.03 14.80
CA SER A 393 22.64 -48.81 15.33
C SER A 393 23.38 -47.48 15.11
N ALA A 394 23.77 -46.87 16.24
CA ALA A 394 24.86 -45.89 16.40
C ALA A 394 26.21 -46.44 15.87
N PRO A 395 27.20 -45.58 15.51
CA PRO A 395 28.16 -44.97 16.46
C PRO A 395 28.53 -43.50 16.12
N THR A 396 28.89 -42.62 17.07
CA THR A 396 30.22 -42.33 17.67
C THR A 396 31.18 -41.47 16.80
N THR A 397 31.58 -40.32 17.35
CA THR A 397 32.84 -39.53 17.21
C THR A 397 33.31 -38.94 15.87
N ALA A 398 33.46 -37.60 15.94
CA ALA A 398 34.61 -36.76 15.56
C ALA A 398 35.76 -37.37 14.71
N ALA A 399 36.18 -36.65 13.67
CA ALA A 399 37.53 -36.06 13.56
C ALA A 399 37.71 -35.29 12.24
N CYS A 400 38.29 -34.10 12.36
CA CYS A 400 38.99 -33.40 11.28
C CYS A 400 40.18 -34.22 10.78
N ALA A 401 40.46 -34.16 9.48
CA ALA A 401 41.83 -34.17 8.96
C ALA A 401 41.87 -33.54 7.54
N PRO A 402 42.79 -32.61 7.25
CA PRO A 402 43.03 -32.08 5.91
C PRO A 402 44.22 -32.75 5.20
N SER A 403 44.39 -32.39 3.93
CA SER A 403 45.55 -32.49 3.03
C SER A 403 45.97 -33.87 2.48
N THR A 404 45.58 -34.10 1.22
CA THR A 404 46.41 -34.28 -0.03
C THR A 404 47.89 -34.68 0.08
N PRO A 405 48.59 -35.12 -1.01
CA PRO A 405 48.20 -35.14 -2.44
C PRO A 405 48.58 -36.41 -3.25
N SER A 406 47.88 -36.62 -4.36
CA SER A 406 48.41 -36.74 -5.75
C SER A 406 47.23 -36.80 -6.70
#